data_AF-A0A378WS80-F1
#
_entry.id   AF-A0A378WS80-F1
#
_cell.length_a   1.000
_cell.length_b   1.000
_cell.length_c   1.000
_cell.angle_alpha   90.00
_cell.angle_beta   90.00
_cell.angle_gamma   90.00
#
_symmetry.space_group_name_H-M   'P 1'
#
loop_
_entity.id
_entity.type
_entity.pdbx_description
1 polymer ?
#
loop_
_entity_poly.entity_id
_entity_poly.type
_entity_poly.pdbx_seq_one_letter_code
_entity_poly.pdbx_strand_id
1 'polypeptide(L)'
;MSRDGADSCGFHIADVLPITTTFRDVTTADRVLGFERVTDRAVDAGYLTRDAAERWLTHLATEPFFAAATQFIIVAVPSAGTHRTQGG
;
A
#
# COMPACT_ATOMS: atom_id res chain seq x y z
N MET A 1 -8.99 -13.11 8.82
CA MET A 1 -7.82 -12.21 8.75
C MET A 1 -7.25 -12.15 10.16
N SER A 2 -6.12 -12.85 10.40
CA SER A 2 -5.62 -13.13 11.76
C SER A 2 -5.05 -11.87 12.42
N ARG A 3 -5.37 -11.66 13.70
CA ARG A 3 -4.91 -10.52 14.53
C ARG A 3 -3.42 -10.64 14.95
N ASP A 4 -2.76 -11.73 14.61
CA ASP A 4 -1.51 -12.18 15.26
C ASP A 4 -0.24 -11.35 14.96
N GLY A 5 -0.24 -10.56 13.89
CA GLY A 5 0.94 -9.79 13.48
C GLY A 5 1.30 -8.63 14.39
N ALA A 6 0.31 -8.03 15.07
CA ALA A 6 0.53 -6.92 16.01
C ALA A 6 0.84 -7.44 17.42
N ASP A 7 0.11 -8.46 17.87
CA ASP A 7 0.19 -8.98 19.24
C ASP A 7 1.59 -9.56 19.55
N SER A 8 2.26 -10.13 18.56
CA SER A 8 3.64 -10.65 18.68
C SER A 8 4.69 -9.56 18.89
N CYS A 9 4.37 -8.29 18.59
CA CYS A 9 5.26 -7.14 18.77
C CYS A 9 4.91 -6.29 20.00
N GLY A 10 3.94 -6.70 20.84
CA GLY A 10 3.51 -5.94 22.02
C GLY A 10 2.58 -4.77 21.71
N PHE A 11 1.91 -4.77 20.56
CA PHE A 11 0.88 -3.80 20.20
C PHE A 11 -0.43 -4.53 19.87
N HIS A 12 -1.57 -3.92 20.10
CA HIS A 12 -2.84 -4.41 19.56
C HIS A 12 -3.42 -3.40 18.57
N ILE A 13 -4.15 -3.90 17.58
CA ILE A 13 -4.84 -3.06 16.60
C ILE A 13 -6.04 -2.42 17.31
N ALA A 14 -5.99 -1.10 17.47
CA ALA A 14 -7.06 -0.31 18.06
C ALA A 14 -8.11 0.09 17.01
N ASP A 15 -7.66 0.40 15.78
CA ASP A 15 -8.57 0.82 14.70
C ASP A 15 -8.03 0.44 13.31
N VAL A 16 -8.95 0.27 12.36
CA VAL A 16 -8.66 0.05 10.95
C VAL A 16 -9.60 0.92 10.12
N LEU A 17 -9.05 1.97 9.51
CA LEU A 17 -9.78 2.89 8.66
C LEU A 17 -9.48 2.64 7.17
N PRO A 18 -10.43 2.08 6.39
CA PRO A 18 -10.30 1.99 4.95
C PRO A 18 -10.64 3.33 4.28
N ILE A 19 -9.75 3.82 3.43
CA ILE A 19 -9.96 5.02 2.61
C ILE A 19 -9.83 4.61 1.15
N THR A 20 -10.92 4.72 0.39
CA THR A 20 -10.92 4.46 -1.04
C THR A 20 -10.82 5.76 -1.83
N THR A 21 -9.79 5.87 -2.66
CA THR A 21 -9.60 6.99 -3.58
C THR A 21 -9.78 6.51 -5.01
N THR A 22 -10.45 7.32 -5.83
CA THR A 22 -10.57 7.09 -7.26
C THR A 22 -9.77 8.13 -8.02
N PHE A 23 -9.15 7.70 -9.11
CA PHE A 23 -8.31 8.53 -9.97
C PHE A 23 -8.83 8.44 -11.40
N ARG A 24 -8.95 9.60 -12.06
CA ARG A 24 -9.33 9.72 -13.47
C ARG A 24 -8.24 10.37 -14.33
N ASP A 25 -7.17 10.82 -13.69
CA ASP A 25 -5.97 11.35 -14.32
C ASP A 25 -4.80 10.46 -13.93
N VAL A 26 -4.11 9.92 -14.93
CA VAL A 26 -2.98 9.01 -14.73
C VAL A 26 -1.81 9.71 -14.05
N THR A 27 -1.58 11.00 -14.33
CA THR A 27 -0.44 11.73 -13.74
C THR A 27 -0.60 11.87 -12.24
N THR A 28 -1.82 12.18 -11.79
CA THR A 28 -2.18 12.23 -10.37
C THR A 28 -2.15 10.85 -9.75
N ALA A 29 -2.65 9.83 -10.44
CA ALA A 29 -2.61 8.45 -9.97
C ALA A 29 -1.18 7.94 -9.78
N ASP A 30 -0.29 8.23 -10.73
CA ASP A 30 1.09 7.75 -10.73
C ASP A 30 1.91 8.33 -9.58
N ARG A 31 1.65 9.57 -9.15
CA ARG A 31 2.26 10.13 -7.93
C ARG A 31 1.97 9.30 -6.67
N VAL A 32 0.83 8.61 -6.64
CA VAL A 32 0.40 7.78 -5.51
C VAL A 32 0.76 6.31 -5.73
N LEU A 33 0.45 5.78 -6.90
CA LEU A 33 0.54 4.35 -7.23
C LEU A 33 1.93 3.97 -7.80
N GLY A 34 2.62 4.91 -8.44
CA GLY A 34 3.97 4.74 -8.99
C GLY A 34 4.04 3.71 -10.11
N PHE A 35 3.14 3.78 -11.07
CA PHE A 35 3.11 2.97 -12.29
C PHE A 35 4.46 3.00 -13.02
N GLU A 36 5.03 4.19 -13.26
CA GLU A 36 6.34 4.32 -13.92
C GLU A 36 7.42 3.60 -13.12
N ARG A 37 7.54 3.94 -11.83
CA ARG A 37 8.53 3.34 -10.91
C ARG A 37 8.41 1.83 -10.77
N VAL A 38 7.19 1.29 -10.68
CA VAL A 38 6.98 -0.17 -10.54
C VAL A 38 7.31 -0.88 -11.84
N THR A 39 6.99 -0.27 -12.98
CA THR A 39 7.30 -0.80 -14.30
C THR A 39 8.79 -0.79 -14.58
N ASP A 40 9.51 0.28 -14.23
CA ASP A 40 10.98 0.30 -14.33
C ASP A 40 11.62 -0.82 -13.51
N ARG A 41 11.16 -1.03 -12.27
CA ARG A 41 11.62 -2.15 -11.43
C ARG A 41 11.31 -3.52 -12.07
N ALA A 42 10.17 -3.65 -12.73
CA ALA A 42 9.82 -4.88 -13.43
C ALA A 42 10.71 -5.12 -14.66
N VAL A 43 11.12 -4.05 -15.35
CA VAL A 43 12.11 -4.11 -16.43
C VAL A 43 13.49 -4.51 -15.89
N ASP A 44 13.95 -3.85 -14.82
CA ASP A 44 15.25 -4.15 -14.21
C ASP A 44 15.33 -5.59 -13.68
N ALA A 45 14.22 -6.12 -13.18
CA ALA A 45 14.11 -7.51 -12.73
C ALA A 45 13.89 -8.52 -13.86
N GLY A 46 13.76 -8.08 -15.11
CA GLY A 46 13.54 -8.94 -16.28
C GLY A 46 12.12 -9.53 -16.38
N TYR A 47 11.17 -9.05 -15.57
CA TYR A 47 9.77 -9.46 -15.65
C TYR A 47 9.02 -8.78 -16.81
N LEU A 48 9.56 -7.68 -17.33
CA LEU A 48 8.98 -6.94 -18.43
C LEU A 48 10.07 -6.50 -19.41
N THR A 49 9.81 -6.55 -20.71
CA THR A 49 10.73 -5.95 -21.70
C THR A 49 10.55 -4.45 -21.73
N ARG A 50 11.61 -3.69 -22.10
CA ARG A 50 11.53 -2.23 -22.23
C ARG A 50 10.45 -1.79 -23.21
N ASP A 51 10.34 -2.43 -24.37
CA ASP A 51 9.27 -2.14 -25.34
C ASP A 51 7.88 -2.41 -24.78
N ALA A 52 7.70 -3.46 -23.96
CA ALA A 52 6.41 -3.73 -23.34
C ALA A 52 6.07 -2.68 -22.27
N ALA A 53 7.06 -2.23 -21.51
CA ALA A 53 6.92 -1.13 -20.55
C ALA A 53 6.50 0.17 -21.23
N GLU A 54 7.18 0.57 -22.30
CA GLU A 54 6.87 1.80 -23.04
C GLU A 54 5.47 1.77 -23.65
N ARG A 55 5.07 0.65 -24.28
CA ARG A 55 3.71 0.50 -24.81
C ARG A 55 2.65 0.59 -23.71
N TRP A 56 2.90 -0.04 -22.57
CA TRP A 56 1.97 -0.02 -21.44
C TRP A 56 1.84 1.37 -20.82
N LEU A 57 2.96 2.06 -20.56
CA LEU A 57 2.97 3.43 -20.03
C LEU A 57 2.31 4.41 -21.00
N THR A 58 2.58 4.28 -22.30
CA THR A 58 1.96 5.11 -23.33
C THR A 58 0.45 4.90 -23.34
N HIS A 59 -0.02 3.65 -23.31
CA HIS A 59 -1.44 3.34 -23.29
C HIS A 59 -2.14 3.93 -22.06
N LEU A 60 -1.52 3.84 -20.88
CA LEU A 60 -2.03 4.48 -19.66
C LEU A 60 -2.13 6.02 -19.78
N ALA A 61 -1.21 6.63 -20.54
CA ALA A 61 -1.15 8.08 -20.71
C ALA A 61 -2.10 8.62 -21.77
N THR A 62 -2.45 7.83 -22.79
CA THR A 62 -3.22 8.31 -23.94
C THR A 62 -4.68 7.90 -23.93
N GLU A 63 -5.04 6.85 -23.19
CA GLU A 63 -6.41 6.33 -23.16
C GLU A 63 -7.23 6.82 -21.96
N PRO A 64 -8.57 6.73 -21.99
CA PRO A 64 -9.41 6.99 -20.84
C PRO A 64 -8.97 6.19 -19.62
N PHE A 65 -8.60 6.92 -18.56
CA PHE A 65 -8.02 6.33 -17.36
C PHE A 65 -9.03 6.28 -16.21
N PHE A 66 -9.05 5.14 -15.51
CA PHE A 66 -9.72 5.00 -14.22
C PHE A 66 -8.93 4.02 -13.35
N ALA A 67 -8.64 4.45 -12.12
CA ALA A 67 -8.11 3.57 -11.08
C ALA A 67 -8.83 3.83 -9.76
N ALA A 68 -8.94 2.77 -8.95
CA ALA A 68 -9.40 2.87 -7.58
C ALA A 68 -8.40 2.14 -6.69
N ALA A 69 -8.01 2.78 -5.59
CA ALA A 69 -7.13 2.19 -4.59
C ALA A 69 -7.73 2.40 -3.21
N THR A 70 -7.69 1.35 -2.40
CA THR A 70 -8.07 1.41 -1.00
C THR A 70 -6.83 1.35 -0.14
N GLN A 71 -6.56 2.42 0.58
CA GLN A 71 -5.53 2.45 1.61
C GLN A 71 -6.16 2.12 2.95
N PHE A 72 -5.58 1.16 3.66
CA PHE A 72 -5.95 0.87 5.04
C PHE A 72 -4.99 1.59 5.97
N ILE A 73 -5.52 2.50 6.79
CA ILE A 73 -4.79 3.08 7.90
C ILE A 73 -5.06 2.22 9.13
N ILE A 74 -4.01 1.62 9.68
CA ILE A 74 -4.09 0.78 10.87
C ILE A 74 -3.51 1.57 12.03
N VAL A 75 -4.31 1.76 13.09
CA VAL A 75 -3.84 2.34 14.35
C VAL A 75 -3.54 1.18 15.29
N ALA A 76 -2.27 1.02 15.64
CA ALA A 76 -1.82 0.06 16.65
C ALA A 76 -1.34 0.81 17.89
N VAL A 77 -1.73 0.35 19.07
CA VAL A 77 -1.34 0.94 20.36
C VAL A 77 -0.66 -0.09 21.24
N PRO A 78 0.25 0.29 22.14
CA PRO A 78 0.92 -0.65 23.01
C PRO A 78 -0.09 -1.51 23.78
N SER A 79 0.15 -2.81 23.79
CA SER A 79 -0.56 -3.72 24.68
C SER A 79 -0.22 -3.33 26.12
N ALA A 80 -1.22 -3.22 26.99
CA ALA A 80 -0.97 -2.86 28.38
C ALA A 80 0.00 -3.89 28.98
N GLY A 81 1.22 -3.44 29.31
CA GLY A 81 2.18 -4.26 30.02
C GLY A 81 1.54 -4.68 31.34
N THR A 82 1.50 -5.97 31.63
CA THR A 82 1.12 -6.45 32.96
C THR A 82 2.19 -5.97 33.94
N HIS A 83 2.07 -4.73 34.44
CA HIS A 83 2.85 -4.27 35.58
C HIS A 83 2.26 -5.00 36.79
N ARG A 84 2.76 -6.21 37.06
CA ARG A 84 2.44 -6.96 38.26
C ARG A 84 3.01 -6.16 39.43
N THR A 85 2.18 -5.30 40.04
CA THR A 85 2.49 -4.69 41.32
C THR A 85 2.59 -5.80 42.36
N GLN A 86 3.81 -6.24 42.62
CA GLN A 86 4.14 -7.03 43.80
C GLN A 86 4.52 -6.07 44.92
N GLY A 87 3.72 -6.08 45.98
CA GLY A 87 3.97 -5.41 47.26
C GLY A 87 2.69 -5.48 48.07
N GLY A 88 2.65 -6.00 49.28
CA GLY A 88 3.64 -6.64 50.16
C GLY A 88 2.85 -7.11 51.38
#